data_AF-A0AAJ1DGW9-F1
#
_entry.id   AF-A0AAJ1DGW9-F1
#
_cell.length_a   1.000
_cell.length_b   1.000
_cell.length_c   1.000
_cell.angle_alpha   90.00
_cell.angle_beta   90.00
_cell.angle_gamma   90.00
#
_symmetry.space_group_name_H-M   'P 1'
#
loop_
_entity.id
_entity.type
_entity.pdbx_description
1 polymer ?
#
loop_
_entity_poly.entity_id
_entity_poly.type
_entity_poly.pdbx_seq_one_letter_code
_entity_poly.pdbx_strand_id
1 'polypeptide(L)'
;MEFLFILSITLFVISIVCITLGMIKPSIIKLKNRKQSFIVFLVTFVLSIIGVLNFAPDTSNNQVTETQETINDTFVCSNKNAIYPTVTSMMEDFGDYPSDTNAFEIISESPLKIRLSATAYDNDPTDVKDNLAKRALIYGVLRTFINTNNNDVTVVSYLINNDNHQKLKDSPEYTTTLTKDQALKITQKYIPINSLNDLIDENCSFTKQFNELRYDDSGKKGFDKFFNELTANK
;
A
#
# COMPACT_ATOMS: atom_id res chain seq x y z
N MET A 1 -4.24 8.97 -45.18
CA MET A 1 -3.58 8.51 -43.95
C MET A 1 -4.54 7.77 -43.02
N GLU A 2 -5.76 8.27 -42.83
CA GLU A 2 -6.78 7.61 -41.98
C GLU A 2 -7.08 6.14 -42.37
N PHE A 3 -7.18 5.82 -43.66
CA PHE A 3 -7.43 4.44 -44.09
C PHE A 3 -6.32 3.45 -43.68
N LEU A 4 -5.06 3.88 -43.74
CA LEU A 4 -3.90 3.05 -43.35
C LEU A 4 -3.83 2.89 -41.82
N PHE A 5 -4.21 3.92 -41.08
CA PHE A 5 -4.30 3.87 -39.62
C PHE A 5 -5.42 2.92 -39.15
N ILE A 6 -6.62 3.03 -39.74
CA ILE A 6 -7.75 2.13 -39.47
C ILE A 6 -7.41 0.69 -39.85
N LEU A 7 -6.74 0.47 -40.99
CA LEU A 7 -6.26 -0.85 -41.41
C LEU A 7 -5.25 -1.43 -40.40
N SER A 8 -4.33 -0.62 -39.89
CA SER A 8 -3.35 -1.03 -38.87
C SER A 8 -4.03 -1.48 -37.56
N ILE A 9 -4.97 -0.69 -37.05
CA ILE A 9 -5.74 -1.03 -35.84
C ILE A 9 -6.56 -2.31 -36.05
N THR A 10 -7.17 -2.45 -37.22
CA THR A 10 -7.99 -3.64 -37.54
C THR A 10 -7.13 -4.91 -37.55
N LEU A 11 -5.93 -4.85 -38.15
CA LEU A 11 -4.98 -5.97 -38.15
C LEU A 11 -4.44 -6.28 -36.76
N PHE A 12 -4.21 -5.27 -35.93
CA PHE A 12 -3.80 -5.43 -34.53
C PHE A 12 -4.85 -6.20 -33.71
N VAL A 13 -6.12 -5.80 -33.82
CA VAL A 13 -7.23 -6.47 -33.11
C VAL A 13 -7.41 -7.92 -33.59
N ILE A 14 -7.33 -8.17 -34.90
CA ILE A 14 -7.41 -9.53 -35.46
C ILE A 14 -6.28 -10.42 -34.92
N SER A 15 -5.06 -9.87 -34.78
CA SER A 15 -3.92 -10.63 -34.23
C SER A 15 -4.15 -11.03 -32.77
N ILE A 16 -4.63 -10.11 -31.92
CA ILE A 16 -4.95 -10.41 -30.52
C ILE A 16 -6.03 -11.49 -30.41
N VAL A 17 -7.09 -11.40 -31.22
CA VAL A 17 -8.17 -12.39 -31.25
C VAL A 17 -7.65 -13.76 -31.71
N CYS A 18 -6.78 -13.80 -32.72
CA CYS A 18 -6.16 -15.05 -33.19
C CYS A 18 -5.25 -15.69 -32.13
N ILE A 19 -4.46 -14.89 -31.41
CA ILE A 19 -3.57 -15.37 -30.34
C ILE A 19 -4.39 -15.92 -29.18
N THR A 20 -5.40 -15.17 -28.70
CA THR A 20 -6.25 -15.57 -27.57
C THR A 20 -7.07 -16.82 -27.89
N LEU A 21 -7.78 -16.87 -29.02
CA LEU A 21 -8.56 -18.04 -29.43
C LEU A 21 -7.68 -19.25 -29.77
N GLY A 22 -6.55 -19.01 -30.45
CA GLY A 22 -5.60 -20.06 -30.85
C GLY A 22 -4.84 -20.69 -29.68
N MET A 23 -4.67 -19.97 -28.56
CA MET A 23 -4.04 -20.49 -27.34
C MET A 23 -5.03 -21.13 -26.37
N ILE A 24 -6.18 -20.50 -26.14
CA ILE A 24 -7.09 -20.88 -25.06
C ILE A 24 -8.02 -22.03 -25.45
N LYS A 25 -8.39 -22.20 -26.73
CA LYS A 25 -9.36 -23.23 -27.16
C LYS A 25 -8.94 -23.95 -28.47
N PRO A 26 -8.01 -24.93 -28.41
CA PRO A 26 -7.44 -25.61 -29.59
C PRO A 26 -8.44 -26.41 -30.43
N SER A 27 -9.64 -26.70 -29.91
CA SER A 27 -10.66 -27.47 -30.62
C SER A 27 -11.35 -26.69 -31.76
N ILE A 28 -11.19 -25.36 -31.81
CA ILE A 28 -11.92 -24.49 -32.75
C ILE A 28 -11.10 -24.22 -34.03
N ILE A 29 -9.76 -24.16 -33.94
CA ILE A 29 -8.89 -23.84 -35.08
C ILE A 29 -7.76 -24.86 -35.17
N LYS A 30 -7.80 -25.74 -36.17
CA LYS A 30 -6.72 -26.70 -36.46
C LYS A 30 -5.56 -26.01 -37.16
N LEU A 31 -4.52 -25.66 -36.40
CA LEU A 31 -3.26 -25.12 -36.95
C LEU A 31 -2.25 -26.26 -37.16
N LYS A 32 -1.78 -26.43 -38.40
CA LYS A 32 -0.89 -27.53 -38.80
C LYS A 32 0.47 -27.51 -38.07
N ASN A 33 1.04 -26.32 -37.81
CA ASN A 33 2.32 -26.12 -37.10
C ASN A 33 2.21 -24.97 -36.07
N ARG A 34 1.63 -25.26 -34.90
CA ARG A 34 1.21 -24.26 -33.90
C ARG A 34 2.33 -23.30 -33.43
N LYS A 35 3.56 -23.79 -33.27
CA LYS A 35 4.72 -22.96 -32.87
C LYS A 35 5.15 -21.98 -33.96
N GLN A 36 5.13 -22.38 -35.23
CA GLN A 36 5.47 -21.50 -36.34
C GLN A 36 4.38 -20.44 -36.57
N SER A 37 3.11 -20.80 -36.45
CA SER A 37 2.00 -19.84 -36.53
C SER A 37 2.08 -18.78 -35.44
N PHE A 38 2.43 -19.15 -34.21
CA PHE A 38 2.59 -18.20 -33.11
C PHE A 38 3.69 -17.16 -33.38
N ILE A 39 4.83 -17.58 -33.93
CA ILE A 39 5.93 -16.67 -34.30
C ILE A 39 5.48 -15.68 -35.37
N VAL A 40 4.70 -16.13 -36.37
CA VAL A 40 4.15 -15.25 -37.41
C VAL A 40 3.17 -14.22 -36.82
N PHE A 41 2.32 -14.61 -35.86
CA PHE A 41 1.41 -13.69 -35.18
C PHE A 41 2.15 -12.67 -34.30
N LEU A 42 3.22 -13.10 -33.63
CA LEU A 42 4.03 -12.21 -32.79
C LEU A 42 4.80 -11.18 -33.64
N VAL A 43 5.38 -11.60 -34.76
CA VAL A 43 6.08 -10.68 -35.68
C VAL A 43 5.11 -9.67 -36.30
N THR A 44 3.92 -10.10 -36.71
CA THR A 44 2.89 -9.19 -37.26
C THR A 44 2.35 -8.22 -36.21
N PHE A 45 2.23 -8.64 -34.96
CA PHE A 45 1.86 -7.77 -33.84
C PHE A 45 2.89 -6.66 -33.62
N VAL A 46 4.19 -7.00 -33.55
CA VAL A 46 5.27 -6.00 -33.35
C VAL A 46 5.31 -4.99 -34.49
N LEU A 47 5.18 -5.45 -35.74
CA LEU A 47 5.17 -4.56 -36.91
C LEU A 47 3.96 -3.61 -36.92
N SER A 48 2.80 -4.05 -36.41
CA SER A 48 1.61 -3.19 -36.31
C SER A 48 1.76 -2.07 -35.26
N ILE A 49 2.48 -2.32 -34.15
CA ILE A 49 2.77 -1.29 -33.12
C ILE A 49 3.63 -0.17 -33.70
N ILE A 50 4.64 -0.51 -34.50
CA ILE A 50 5.50 0.48 -35.18
C ILE A 50 4.65 1.32 -36.15
N GLY A 51 3.64 0.74 -36.81
CA GLY A 51 2.68 1.48 -37.62
C GLY A 51 1.85 2.47 -36.79
N VAL A 52 1.31 2.06 -35.64
CA VAL A 52 0.48 2.94 -34.78
C VAL A 52 1.28 4.12 -34.22
N LEU A 53 2.54 3.91 -33.82
CA LEU A 53 3.40 4.97 -33.28
C LEU A 53 3.78 6.04 -34.31
N ASN A 54 3.91 5.68 -35.58
CA ASN A 54 4.30 6.62 -36.64
C ASN A 54 3.12 7.37 -37.28
N PHE A 55 1.88 6.97 -37.01
CA PHE A 55 0.67 7.57 -37.62
C PHE A 55 -0.32 8.13 -36.58
N ALA A 56 0.05 8.16 -35.30
CA ALA A 56 -0.72 8.86 -34.29
C ALA A 56 -0.76 10.37 -34.62
N PRO A 57 -1.92 11.03 -34.64
CA PRO A 57 -2.00 12.47 -34.86
C PRO A 57 -1.29 13.20 -33.72
N ASP A 58 -0.45 14.19 -34.08
CA ASP A 58 0.24 15.05 -33.12
C ASP A 58 -0.75 15.74 -32.18
N THR A 59 -0.84 15.24 -30.95
CA THR A 59 -1.38 16.00 -29.82
C THR A 59 -0.51 17.25 -29.62
N SER A 60 -1.14 18.43 -29.58
CA SER A 60 -0.46 19.72 -29.61
C SER A 60 0.71 19.83 -28.64
N ASN A 61 1.85 20.27 -29.19
CA ASN A 61 3.03 20.75 -28.49
C ASN A 61 2.69 21.67 -27.31
N ASN A 62 3.08 21.25 -26.10
CA ASN A 62 3.58 22.20 -25.10
C ASN A 62 5.08 21.97 -24.97
N GLN A 63 5.83 22.96 -25.44
CA GLN A 63 7.28 22.98 -25.47
C GLN A 63 7.86 22.87 -24.06
N VAL A 64 8.70 21.86 -23.84
CA VAL A 64 9.62 21.81 -22.71
C VAL A 64 10.66 22.89 -22.93
N THR A 65 10.51 24.00 -22.21
CA THR A 65 11.60 24.97 -22.03
C THR A 65 12.41 24.49 -20.84
N GLU A 66 13.68 24.17 -21.04
CA GLU A 66 14.67 23.92 -19.98
C GLU A 66 14.82 25.20 -19.15
N THR A 67 13.96 25.32 -18.15
CA THR A 67 14.20 26.18 -16.99
C THR A 67 14.57 25.23 -15.88
N GLN A 68 15.72 25.46 -15.24
CA GLN A 68 16.15 24.71 -14.07
C GLN A 68 15.25 25.11 -12.90
N GLU A 69 13.99 24.65 -12.92
CA GLU A 69 13.08 24.72 -11.80
C GLU A 69 13.45 23.61 -10.83
N THR A 70 13.87 24.03 -9.64
CA THR A 70 13.87 23.20 -8.44
C THR A 70 12.47 22.60 -8.32
N ILE A 71 12.31 21.33 -8.68
CA ILE A 71 11.05 20.62 -8.49
C ILE A 71 10.87 20.46 -6.98
N ASN A 72 10.21 21.43 -6.36
CA ASN A 72 9.50 21.18 -5.12
C ASN A 72 8.26 20.37 -5.50
N ASP A 73 8.47 19.07 -5.74
CA ASP A 73 7.39 18.10 -5.85
C ASP A 73 6.87 17.88 -4.42
N THR A 74 6.20 18.89 -3.89
CA THR A 74 5.38 18.70 -2.70
C THR A 74 4.25 17.77 -3.12
N PHE A 75 4.43 16.48 -2.86
CA PHE A 75 3.35 15.51 -2.85
C PHE A 75 2.25 16.05 -1.94
N VAL A 76 1.19 16.64 -2.53
CA VAL A 76 0.07 17.15 -1.75
C VAL A 76 -0.85 15.97 -1.47
N CYS A 77 -0.90 15.53 -0.21
CA CYS A 77 -1.86 14.49 0.14
C CYS A 77 -3.28 15.06 0.08
N SER A 78 -4.09 14.56 -0.84
CA SER A 78 -5.50 14.97 -0.98
C SER A 78 -6.37 14.51 0.21
N ASN A 79 -5.85 13.58 1.04
CA ASN A 79 -6.62 12.82 2.01
C ASN A 79 -6.16 13.01 3.48
N LYS A 80 -5.48 14.13 3.82
CA LYS A 80 -4.91 14.37 5.18
C LYS A 80 -5.86 14.05 6.34
N ASN A 81 -7.12 14.45 6.20
CA ASN A 81 -8.17 14.23 7.18
C ASN A 81 -9.30 13.36 6.61
N ALA A 82 -9.01 12.52 5.62
CA ALA A 82 -9.99 11.62 5.05
C ALA A 82 -10.47 10.64 6.14
N ILE A 83 -11.79 10.55 6.24
CA ILE A 83 -12.48 9.58 7.09
C ILE A 83 -13.05 8.52 6.16
N TYR A 84 -12.52 7.31 6.29
CA TYR A 84 -12.91 6.17 5.50
C TYR A 84 -14.10 5.44 6.17
N PRO A 85 -15.02 4.85 5.39
CA PRO A 85 -16.13 4.08 5.94
C PRO A 85 -15.70 2.85 6.74
N THR A 86 -14.61 2.19 6.33
CA THR A 86 -14.09 0.98 6.97
C THR A 86 -12.57 1.03 7.10
N VAL A 87 -12.03 0.31 8.09
CA VAL A 87 -10.58 0.13 8.24
C VAL A 87 -9.97 -0.54 7.01
N THR A 88 -10.69 -1.46 6.36
CA THR A 88 -10.24 -2.09 5.11
C THR A 88 -9.99 -1.06 4.01
N SER A 89 -10.95 -0.17 3.74
CA SER A 89 -10.79 0.88 2.72
C SER A 89 -9.65 1.86 3.06
N MET A 90 -9.44 2.14 4.35
CA MET A 90 -8.32 2.95 4.82
C MET A 90 -6.97 2.25 4.58
N MET A 91 -6.86 0.97 4.93
CA MET A 91 -5.61 0.21 4.76
C MET A 91 -5.26 0.01 3.28
N GLU A 92 -6.27 -0.19 2.42
CA GLU A 92 -6.09 -0.30 0.97
C GLU A 92 -5.58 1.02 0.35
N ASP A 93 -6.11 2.17 0.77
CA ASP A 93 -5.67 3.48 0.25
C ASP A 93 -4.24 3.83 0.69
N PHE A 94 -3.86 3.52 1.94
CA PHE A 94 -2.50 3.76 2.41
C PHE A 94 -1.48 2.75 1.88
N GLY A 95 -1.87 1.49 1.68
CA GLY A 95 -0.98 0.44 1.17
C GLY A 95 0.16 0.05 2.12
N ASP A 96 0.21 0.57 3.35
CA ASP A 96 1.28 0.33 4.31
C ASP A 96 1.29 -1.12 4.84
N TYR A 97 0.12 -1.78 4.87
CA TYR A 97 -0.06 -3.17 5.29
C TYR A 97 -0.98 -3.91 4.31
N PRO A 98 -0.45 -4.43 3.20
CA PRO A 98 -1.26 -5.11 2.19
C PRO A 98 -1.91 -6.39 2.72
N SER A 99 -3.20 -6.60 2.41
CA SER A 99 -3.96 -7.78 2.85
C SER A 99 -3.52 -9.08 2.16
N ASP A 100 -3.03 -8.99 0.93
CA ASP A 100 -2.54 -10.10 0.11
C ASP A 100 -1.21 -10.70 0.60
N THR A 101 -0.45 -9.95 1.40
CA THR A 101 0.82 -10.38 2.02
C THR A 101 0.67 -10.74 3.49
N ASN A 102 -0.55 -11.01 3.98
CA ASN A 102 -0.81 -11.31 5.39
C ASN A 102 -0.33 -10.20 6.36
N ALA A 103 -0.13 -8.97 5.86
CA ALA A 103 0.26 -7.82 6.67
C ALA A 103 -0.95 -7.19 7.37
N PHE A 104 -2.17 -7.38 6.86
CA PHE A 104 -3.41 -6.90 7.47
C PHE A 104 -4.52 -7.97 7.46
N GLU A 105 -5.31 -8.00 8.52
CA GLU A 105 -6.52 -8.82 8.64
C GLU A 105 -7.56 -8.14 9.54
N ILE A 106 -8.83 -8.17 9.14
CA ILE A 106 -9.96 -7.93 10.05
C ILE A 106 -10.30 -9.25 10.75
N ILE A 107 -10.09 -9.30 12.07
CA ILE A 107 -10.45 -10.46 12.89
C ILE A 107 -11.94 -10.40 13.28
N SER A 108 -12.45 -9.20 13.56
CA SER A 108 -13.86 -8.95 13.89
C SER A 108 -14.23 -7.51 13.50
N GLU A 109 -15.43 -7.32 12.96
CA GLU A 109 -15.96 -5.98 12.59
C GLU A 109 -16.65 -5.29 13.77
N SER A 110 -17.23 -6.05 14.72
CA SER A 110 -17.96 -5.48 15.87
C SER A 110 -17.94 -6.43 17.09
N PRO A 111 -17.27 -6.06 18.20
CA PRO A 111 -16.34 -4.92 18.31
C PRO A 111 -15.19 -5.06 17.31
N LEU A 112 -14.65 -3.93 16.87
CA LEU A 112 -13.60 -3.91 15.86
C LEU A 112 -12.32 -4.54 16.43
N LYS A 113 -11.84 -5.58 15.77
CA LYS A 113 -10.56 -6.22 16.04
C LYS A 113 -9.80 -6.43 14.74
N ILE A 114 -8.61 -5.86 14.67
CA ILE A 114 -7.73 -5.96 13.51
C ILE A 114 -6.38 -6.54 13.91
N ARG A 115 -5.67 -7.08 12.93
CA ARG A 115 -4.27 -7.47 13.06
C ARG A 115 -3.43 -6.73 12.02
N LEU A 116 -2.34 -6.12 12.49
CA LEU A 116 -1.30 -5.57 11.64
C LEU A 116 0.04 -6.25 11.89
N SER A 117 0.66 -6.73 10.81
CA SER A 117 1.91 -7.44 10.84
C SER A 117 2.98 -6.73 10.03
N ALA A 118 4.01 -6.22 10.70
CA ALA A 118 5.19 -5.70 10.02
C ALA A 118 6.03 -6.87 9.47
N THR A 119 6.76 -6.61 8.39
CA THR A 119 7.72 -7.57 7.84
C THR A 119 9.02 -7.54 8.62
N ALA A 120 9.66 -8.70 8.77
CA ALA A 120 11.00 -8.87 9.32
C ALA A 120 11.64 -10.16 8.75
N TYR A 121 12.94 -10.33 8.97
CA TYR A 121 13.68 -11.54 8.65
C TYR A 121 13.89 -12.42 9.89
N ASP A 122 14.10 -13.72 9.69
CA ASP A 122 14.37 -14.66 10.78
C ASP A 122 15.62 -14.29 11.59
N ASN A 123 16.63 -13.72 10.93
CA ASN A 123 17.90 -13.33 11.55
C ASN A 123 17.94 -11.88 12.06
N ASP A 124 16.83 -11.12 11.97
CA ASP A 124 16.81 -9.77 12.54
C ASP A 124 17.03 -9.82 14.07
N PRO A 125 17.75 -8.82 14.63
CA PRO A 125 17.93 -8.70 16.07
C PRO A 125 16.60 -8.65 16.83
N THR A 126 16.59 -9.21 18.06
CA THR A 126 15.36 -9.31 18.87
C THR A 126 14.76 -7.94 19.20
N ASP A 127 15.58 -6.94 19.48
CA ASP A 127 15.17 -5.56 19.73
C ASP A 127 14.56 -4.90 18.49
N VAL A 128 15.11 -5.16 17.31
CA VAL A 128 14.53 -4.70 16.04
C VAL A 128 13.15 -5.31 15.83
N LYS A 129 13.01 -6.63 16.00
CA LYS A 129 11.73 -7.34 15.91
C LYS A 129 10.70 -6.78 16.90
N ASP A 130 11.13 -6.57 18.14
CA ASP A 130 10.29 -5.99 19.19
C ASP A 130 9.76 -4.60 18.80
N ASN A 131 10.63 -3.71 18.35
CA ASN A 131 10.26 -2.36 17.96
C ASN A 131 9.36 -2.34 16.72
N LEU A 132 9.55 -3.25 15.75
CA LEU A 132 8.68 -3.38 14.59
C LEU A 132 7.25 -3.76 15.00
N ALA A 133 7.07 -4.76 15.85
CA ALA A 133 5.74 -5.18 16.33
C ALA A 133 5.06 -4.08 17.16
N LYS A 134 5.81 -3.41 18.05
CA LYS A 134 5.30 -2.26 18.81
C LYS A 134 4.80 -1.14 17.90
N ARG A 135 5.56 -0.79 16.87
CA ARG A 135 5.20 0.26 15.89
C ARG A 135 3.98 -0.09 15.07
N ALA A 136 3.83 -1.35 14.65
CA ALA A 136 2.66 -1.80 13.93
C ALA A 136 1.38 -1.71 14.77
N LEU A 137 1.46 -2.07 16.06
CA LEU A 137 0.36 -1.88 17.00
C LEU A 137 -0.02 -0.39 17.15
N ILE A 138 0.98 0.48 17.39
CA ILE A 138 0.76 1.93 17.53
C ILE A 138 0.14 2.51 16.25
N TYR A 139 0.67 2.12 15.08
CA TYR A 139 0.13 2.53 13.78
C TYR A 139 -1.33 2.13 13.66
N GLY A 140 -1.67 0.86 13.95
CA GLY A 140 -3.03 0.35 13.83
C GLY A 140 -4.03 1.07 14.72
N VAL A 141 -3.65 1.35 15.97
CA VAL A 141 -4.50 2.11 16.90
C VAL A 141 -4.74 3.52 16.37
N LEU A 142 -3.66 4.24 16.06
CA LEU A 142 -3.77 5.66 15.74
C LEU A 142 -4.39 5.91 14.37
N ARG A 143 -4.00 5.17 13.34
CA ARG A 143 -4.58 5.32 11.99
C ARG A 143 -6.06 4.99 11.98
N THR A 144 -6.48 3.94 12.69
CA THR A 144 -7.90 3.64 12.86
C THR A 144 -8.65 4.83 13.43
N PHE A 145 -8.18 5.45 14.52
CA PHE A 145 -8.88 6.57 15.14
C PHE A 145 -8.80 7.90 14.38
N ILE A 146 -7.72 8.13 13.63
CA ILE A 146 -7.53 9.34 12.83
C ILE A 146 -8.41 9.28 11.58
N ASN A 147 -8.45 8.12 10.92
CA ASN A 147 -8.98 8.00 9.57
C ASN A 147 -10.28 7.17 9.50
N THR A 148 -10.92 6.81 10.62
CA THR A 148 -12.26 6.19 10.61
C THR A 148 -13.14 6.74 11.74
N ASN A 149 -14.43 6.40 11.71
CA ASN A 149 -15.40 6.77 12.75
C ASN A 149 -15.46 5.79 13.94
N ASN A 150 -14.48 4.89 14.07
CA ASN A 150 -14.45 3.95 15.18
C ASN A 150 -14.13 4.65 16.52
N ASN A 151 -14.89 4.31 17.57
CA ASN A 151 -14.68 4.83 18.92
C ASN A 151 -13.79 3.93 19.78
N ASP A 152 -13.71 2.65 19.43
CA ASP A 152 -12.85 1.65 20.04
C ASP A 152 -12.24 0.75 18.97
N VAL A 153 -11.08 0.17 19.28
CA VAL A 153 -10.42 -0.81 18.44
C VAL A 153 -9.59 -1.75 19.30
N THR A 154 -9.64 -3.03 18.96
CA THR A 154 -8.65 -4.03 19.39
C THR A 154 -7.62 -4.21 18.28
N VAL A 155 -6.34 -3.99 18.58
CA VAL A 155 -5.25 -4.21 17.62
C VAL A 155 -4.35 -5.32 18.12
N VAL A 156 -4.16 -6.34 17.30
CA VAL A 156 -3.15 -7.39 17.46
C VAL A 156 -1.98 -7.06 16.55
N SER A 157 -0.75 -7.27 17.02
CA SER A 157 0.43 -7.18 16.18
C SER A 157 1.41 -8.31 16.45
N TYR A 158 1.91 -8.89 15.36
CA TYR A 158 3.06 -9.78 15.32
C TYR A 158 3.84 -9.51 14.01
N LEU A 159 4.89 -10.27 13.74
CA LEU A 159 5.71 -10.13 12.55
C LEU A 159 5.46 -11.27 11.56
N ILE A 160 5.53 -10.92 10.28
CA ILE A 160 5.56 -11.88 9.18
C ILE A 160 6.94 -11.88 8.54
N ASN A 161 7.35 -13.05 8.04
CA ASN A 161 8.59 -13.20 7.31
C ASN A 161 8.49 -12.42 5.97
N ASN A 162 9.50 -11.63 5.65
CA ASN A 162 9.51 -10.82 4.44
C ASN A 162 9.45 -11.64 3.14
N ASP A 163 9.99 -12.87 3.14
CA ASP A 163 10.13 -13.68 1.93
C ASP A 163 8.89 -14.54 1.65
N ASN A 164 8.23 -15.04 2.70
CA ASN A 164 7.11 -15.99 2.56
C ASN A 164 5.80 -15.54 3.22
N HIS A 165 5.79 -14.38 3.88
CA HIS A 165 4.63 -13.77 4.52
C HIS A 165 3.95 -14.60 5.62
N GLN A 166 4.59 -15.69 6.06
CA GLN A 166 4.14 -16.48 7.21
C GLN A 166 4.54 -15.79 8.51
N LYS A 167 3.76 -16.02 9.57
CA LYS A 167 4.10 -15.52 10.91
C LYS A 167 5.48 -16.03 11.34
N LEU A 168 6.34 -15.14 11.83
CA LEU A 168 7.64 -15.52 12.38
C LEU A 168 7.47 -16.34 13.66
N LYS A 169 8.23 -17.43 13.79
CA LYS A 169 8.14 -18.36 14.93
C LYS A 169 8.40 -17.67 16.28
N ASP A 170 9.43 -16.84 16.33
CA ASP A 170 9.84 -16.10 17.53
C ASP A 170 9.37 -14.65 17.49
N SER A 171 8.21 -14.42 16.85
CA SER A 171 7.64 -13.08 16.78
C SER A 171 7.20 -12.61 18.17
N PRO A 172 7.58 -11.40 18.61
CA PRO A 172 6.86 -10.73 19.68
C PRO A 172 5.41 -10.54 19.24
N GLU A 173 4.48 -10.67 20.19
CA GLU A 173 3.05 -10.51 19.94
C GLU A 173 2.45 -9.58 20.98
N TYR A 174 1.75 -8.57 20.47
CA TYR A 174 1.11 -7.56 21.28
C TYR A 174 -0.36 -7.46 20.96
N THR A 175 -1.16 -7.14 21.97
CA THR A 175 -2.58 -6.86 21.79
C THR A 175 -2.98 -5.74 22.74
N THR A 176 -3.74 -4.77 22.23
CA THR A 176 -4.40 -3.77 23.08
C THR A 176 -5.82 -3.52 22.61
N THR A 177 -6.68 -3.13 23.55
CA THR A 177 -8.01 -2.57 23.28
C THR A 177 -8.05 -1.18 23.85
N LEU A 178 -8.38 -0.19 23.02
CA LEU A 178 -8.43 1.20 23.44
C LEU A 178 -9.69 1.85 22.89
N THR A 179 -10.15 2.90 23.59
CA THR A 179 -11.04 3.91 23.01
C THR A 179 -10.24 5.06 22.43
N LYS A 180 -10.85 5.82 21.51
CA LYS A 180 -10.26 7.03 20.92
C LYS A 180 -9.83 8.05 21.99
N ASP A 181 -10.63 8.22 23.03
CA ASP A 181 -10.34 9.11 24.16
C ASP A 181 -9.13 8.64 24.99
N GLN A 182 -8.99 7.32 25.21
CA GLN A 182 -7.83 6.77 25.91
C GLN A 182 -6.56 7.00 25.09
N ALA A 183 -6.59 6.70 23.79
CA ALA A 183 -5.45 6.91 22.90
C ALA A 183 -5.03 8.40 22.84
N LEU A 184 -6.00 9.32 22.78
CA LEU A 184 -5.73 10.76 22.82
C LEU A 184 -5.06 11.17 24.14
N LYS A 185 -5.64 10.81 25.29
CA LYS A 185 -5.10 11.17 26.60
C LYS A 185 -3.69 10.64 26.83
N ILE A 186 -3.40 9.41 26.37
CA ILE A 186 -2.06 8.83 26.48
C ILE A 186 -1.09 9.60 25.58
N THR A 187 -1.46 9.85 24.32
CA THR A 187 -0.58 10.56 23.36
C THR A 187 -0.26 11.99 23.80
N GLN A 188 -1.22 12.69 24.39
CA GLN A 188 -1.04 14.06 24.91
C GLN A 188 0.03 14.19 26.00
N LYS A 189 0.39 13.10 26.69
CA LYS A 189 1.48 13.11 27.68
C LYS A 189 2.86 13.25 27.04
N TYR A 190 2.98 12.87 25.77
CA TYR A 190 4.25 12.78 25.05
C TYR A 190 4.37 13.82 23.93
N ILE A 191 3.25 14.20 23.31
CA ILE A 191 3.20 15.13 22.18
C ILE A 191 2.10 16.18 22.45
N PRO A 192 2.38 17.48 22.30
CA PRO A 192 1.39 18.53 22.52
C PRO A 192 0.39 18.59 21.37
N ILE A 193 -0.70 17.83 21.49
CA ILE A 193 -1.81 17.76 20.52
C ILE A 193 -3.16 18.08 21.18
N ASN A 194 -4.07 18.65 20.42
CA ASN A 194 -5.47 18.83 20.80
C ASN A 194 -6.35 17.68 20.30
N SER A 195 -5.96 17.07 19.18
CA SER A 195 -6.64 15.95 18.55
C SER A 195 -5.65 14.94 17.97
N LEU A 196 -6.06 13.68 17.79
CA LEU A 196 -5.20 12.68 17.11
C LEU A 196 -4.87 13.08 15.66
N ASN A 197 -5.69 13.91 15.01
CA ASN A 197 -5.43 14.39 13.65
C ASN A 197 -4.22 15.32 13.59
N ASP A 198 -3.84 15.94 14.72
CA ASP A 198 -2.65 16.78 14.82
C ASP A 198 -1.35 15.96 14.69
N LEU A 199 -1.44 14.63 14.74
CA LEU A 199 -0.33 13.72 14.47
C LEU A 199 -0.04 13.55 12.98
N ILE A 200 -0.85 14.09 12.07
CA ILE A 200 -0.68 13.95 10.62
C ILE A 200 -0.24 15.28 9.98
N ASP A 201 0.75 15.20 9.10
CA ASP A 201 1.25 16.34 8.31
C ASP A 201 0.51 16.48 6.96
N GLU A 202 0.89 17.47 6.16
CA GLU A 202 0.38 17.73 4.81
C GLU A 202 0.58 16.58 3.81
N ASN A 203 1.45 15.62 4.12
CA ASN A 203 1.79 14.49 3.26
C ASN A 203 1.07 13.19 3.70
N CYS A 204 0.04 13.29 4.54
CA CYS A 204 -0.64 12.13 5.16
C CYS A 204 0.29 11.22 5.97
N SER A 205 1.45 11.74 6.35
CA SER A 205 2.44 11.04 7.16
C SER A 205 2.29 11.47 8.62
N PHE A 206 2.76 10.61 9.52
CA PHE A 206 2.93 11.05 10.90
C PHE A 206 3.90 12.22 10.96
N THR A 207 3.58 13.24 11.76
CA THR A 207 4.45 14.41 11.93
C THR A 207 5.84 14.01 12.38
N LYS A 208 6.83 14.84 12.03
CA LYS A 208 8.22 14.65 12.47
C LYS A 208 8.31 14.45 13.99
N GLN A 209 7.59 15.26 14.77
CA GLN A 209 7.61 15.17 16.23
C GLN A 209 7.11 13.81 16.73
N PHE A 210 6.03 13.28 16.15
CA PHE A 210 5.54 11.97 16.54
C PHE A 210 6.48 10.84 16.07
N ASN A 211 7.06 10.95 14.88
CA ASN A 211 8.06 9.99 14.42
C ASN A 211 9.34 10.00 15.26
N GLU A 212 9.77 11.14 15.80
CA GLU A 212 10.88 11.21 16.76
C GLU A 212 10.59 10.40 18.04
N LEU A 213 9.33 10.32 18.49
CA LEU A 213 8.94 9.43 19.59
C LEU A 213 8.86 7.97 19.12
N ARG A 214 8.20 7.71 17.99
CA ARG A 214 7.92 6.35 17.48
C ARG A 214 9.18 5.59 17.03
N TYR A 215 10.21 6.31 16.60
CA TYR A 215 11.50 5.76 16.19
C TYR A 215 12.63 6.04 17.20
N ASP A 216 12.29 6.36 18.44
CA ASP A 216 13.29 6.46 19.51
C ASP A 216 13.71 5.08 20.03
N ASP A 217 14.57 4.41 19.26
CA ASP A 217 15.20 3.14 19.67
C ASP A 217 16.16 3.31 20.86
N SER A 218 16.53 4.55 21.20
CA SER A 218 17.41 4.85 22.33
C SER A 218 16.69 4.93 23.69
N GLY A 219 15.35 4.98 23.67
CA GLY A 219 14.50 5.13 24.86
C GLY A 219 14.53 6.53 25.52
N LYS A 220 15.28 7.50 24.97
CA LYS A 220 15.45 8.84 25.54
C LYS A 220 14.22 9.74 25.45
N LYS A 221 13.42 9.56 24.40
CA LYS A 221 12.13 10.23 24.14
C LYS A 221 10.94 9.47 24.73
N GLY A 222 11.14 8.21 25.14
CA GLY A 222 10.18 7.45 25.93
C GLY A 222 9.25 6.56 25.12
N PHE A 223 9.71 6.05 23.96
CA PHE A 223 8.94 5.11 23.11
C PHE A 223 8.33 3.94 23.91
N ASP A 224 9.15 3.26 24.71
CA ASP A 224 8.68 2.11 25.50
C ASP A 224 7.63 2.51 26.56
N LYS A 225 7.78 3.68 27.18
CA LYS A 225 6.79 4.16 28.16
C LYS A 225 5.46 4.46 27.48
N PHE A 226 5.51 5.14 26.34
CA PHE A 226 4.33 5.40 25.53
C PHE A 226 3.63 4.11 25.10
N PHE A 227 4.40 3.14 24.58
CA PHE A 227 3.88 1.82 24.20
C PHE A 227 3.26 1.07 25.38
N ASN A 228 3.93 1.06 26.54
CA ASN A 228 3.45 0.39 27.74
C ASN A 228 2.14 1.02 28.24
N GLU A 229 1.99 2.34 28.19
CA GLU A 229 0.73 3.00 28.56
C GLU A 229 -0.42 2.66 27.61
N LEU A 230 -0.14 2.52 26.30
CA LEU A 230 -1.14 2.08 25.33
C LEU A 230 -1.58 0.62 25.54
N THR A 231 -0.74 -0.22 26.14
CA THR A 231 -0.99 -1.67 26.30
C THR A 231 -1.36 -2.08 27.73
N ALA A 232 -1.20 -1.19 28.72
CA ALA A 232 -1.49 -1.46 30.13
C ALA A 232 -3.00 -1.49 30.48
N ASN A 233 -3.88 -1.05 29.58
CA ASN A 233 -5.33 -1.04 29.81
C ASN A 233 -5.91 -2.46 29.59
N LYS A 234 -5.79 -3.31 30.62
CA LYS A 234 -6.53 -4.58 30.73
C LYS A 234 -7.65 -4.45 31.75
#